data_AF-A0A9W2YDT0-F1
#
_entry.id   AF-A0A9W2YDT0-F1
#
_cell.length_a   1.000
_cell.length_b   1.000
_cell.length_c   1.000
_cell.angle_alpha   90.00
_cell.angle_beta   90.00
_cell.angle_gamma   90.00
#
_symmetry.space_group_name_H-M   'P 1'
#
loop_
_entity.id
_entity.type
_entity.pdbx_description
1 polymer ?
#
loop_
_entity_poly.entity_id
_entity_poly.type
_entity_poly.pdbx_seq_one_letter_code
_entity_poly.pdbx_strand_id
1 'polypeptide(L)'
;MYIPAFQLLLFGTLCVVVSSDINVILDNTKVLAKGTFTNKLYYISKSAVSGFTQAKDWCAANGEGYPAEIESLEEFAFLESLVKPNSGLRVFIAGTDAQKDGTWVSQRTGTQLNVFDWSAGEPNNYSGPEECLEMMTDRAGKLNDIPCNNPLGTFNALCEKDLF
;
A
#
# COMPACT_ATOMS: atom_id res chain seq x y z
N MET A 1 46.12 22.69 -46.39
CA MET A 1 47.03 22.95 -45.25
C MET A 1 46.22 23.75 -44.23
N TYR A 2 45.92 23.13 -43.09
CA TYR A 2 45.26 23.66 -41.88
C TYR A 2 43.90 24.36 -41.99
N ILE A 3 42.87 23.62 -41.55
CA ILE A 3 41.64 24.15 -40.93
C ILE A 3 41.86 24.06 -39.40
N PRO A 4 41.70 25.13 -38.61
CA PRO A 4 41.39 25.00 -37.18
C PRO A 4 39.94 25.46 -36.95
N ALA A 5 39.07 24.53 -36.57
CA ALA A 5 38.80 24.11 -35.18
C ALA A 5 37.66 24.94 -34.57
N PHE A 6 36.45 24.41 -34.78
CA PHE A 6 35.24 24.72 -34.04
C PHE A 6 35.48 24.41 -32.57
N GLN A 7 35.35 25.41 -31.69
CA GLN A 7 35.28 25.20 -30.25
C GLN A 7 33.86 25.60 -29.81
N LEU A 8 32.94 24.65 -29.97
CA LEU A 8 31.59 24.75 -29.44
C LEU A 8 31.66 24.32 -27.97
N LEU A 9 31.54 25.28 -27.06
CA LEU A 9 31.41 25.03 -25.62
C LEU A 9 30.10 24.26 -25.39
N LEU A 10 30.21 22.98 -25.02
CA LEU A 10 29.10 22.23 -24.43
C LEU A 10 28.83 22.80 -23.03
N PHE A 11 27.87 23.72 -22.93
CA PHE A 11 27.12 23.85 -21.68
C PHE A 11 26.06 22.75 -21.71
N GLY A 12 26.45 21.56 -21.26
CA GLY A 12 25.48 20.56 -20.86
C GLY A 12 24.64 21.17 -19.75
N THR A 13 23.38 21.48 -20.05
CA THR A 13 22.40 21.77 -19.03
C THR A 13 22.26 20.50 -18.22
N LEU A 14 23.02 20.41 -17.13
CA LEU A 14 22.83 19.43 -16.10
C LEU A 14 21.38 19.60 -15.68
N CYS A 15 20.55 18.63 -16.04
CA CYS A 15 19.18 18.55 -15.57
C CYS A 15 19.27 18.31 -14.06
N VAL A 16 19.38 19.39 -13.29
CA VAL A 16 19.17 19.35 -11.85
C VAL A 16 17.68 19.18 -11.70
N VAL A 17 17.21 17.93 -11.79
CA VAL A 17 15.98 17.55 -11.10
C VAL A 17 16.30 17.78 -9.64
N VAL A 18 15.97 18.98 -9.15
CA VAL A 18 15.78 19.19 -7.72
C VAL A 18 14.69 18.19 -7.37
N SER A 19 15.10 17.08 -6.77
CA SER A 19 14.21 16.25 -5.96
C SER A 19 13.60 17.23 -4.97
N SER A 20 12.40 17.73 -5.30
CA SER A 20 11.60 18.40 -4.30
C SER A 20 11.30 17.29 -3.31
N ASP A 21 11.94 17.32 -2.15
CA ASP A 21 11.60 16.44 -1.05
C ASP A 21 10.08 16.51 -0.90
N ILE A 22 9.38 15.43 -1.28
CA ILE A 22 7.96 15.31 -0.97
C ILE A 22 7.90 15.28 0.56
N ASN A 23 7.59 16.42 1.15
CA ASN A 23 7.36 16.54 2.57
C ASN A 23 6.03 15.87 2.88
N VAL A 24 6.05 14.55 3.07
CA VAL A 24 4.87 13.86 3.60
C VAL A 24 4.67 14.32 5.04
N ILE A 25 3.61 15.08 5.28
CA ILE A 25 3.22 15.51 6.63
C ILE A 25 2.48 14.34 7.29
N LEU A 26 3.22 13.53 8.05
CA LEU A 26 2.68 12.41 8.79
C LEU A 26 2.70 12.68 10.30
N ASP A 27 1.53 12.61 10.93
CA ASP A 27 1.41 12.70 12.39
C ASP A 27 1.83 11.37 13.04
N ASN A 28 3.08 11.33 13.52
CA ASN A 28 3.65 10.13 14.15
C ASN A 28 2.89 9.66 15.40
N THR A 29 2.04 10.49 16.02
CA THR A 29 1.24 10.07 17.18
C THR A 29 0.08 9.15 16.80
N LYS A 30 -0.31 9.16 15.52
CA LYS A 30 -1.41 8.38 14.95
C LYS A 30 -0.97 7.13 14.19
N VAL A 31 0.33 6.82 14.16
CA VAL A 31 0.91 5.76 13.32
C VAL A 31 1.60 4.70 14.20
N LEU A 32 1.39 3.41 13.91
CA LEU A 32 2.00 2.27 14.63
C LEU A 32 3.37 1.88 14.08
N ALA A 33 3.50 1.95 12.77
CA ALA A 33 4.70 1.59 12.03
C ALA A 33 4.70 2.35 10.70
N LYS A 34 5.89 2.59 10.18
CA LYS A 34 6.10 3.16 8.85
C LYS A 34 7.41 2.65 8.27
N GLY A 35 7.50 2.65 6.95
CA GLY A 35 8.70 2.25 6.23
C GLY A 35 8.63 2.73 4.78
N THR A 36 9.74 2.66 4.07
CA THR A 36 9.81 3.05 2.66
C THR A 36 10.28 1.89 1.82
N PHE A 37 9.65 1.69 0.67
CA PHE A 37 10.05 0.69 -0.32
C PHE A 37 9.81 1.26 -1.72
N THR A 38 10.79 1.13 -2.61
CA THR A 38 10.72 1.56 -4.03
C THR A 38 9.98 2.89 -4.25
N ASN A 39 10.48 3.98 -3.67
CA ASN A 39 9.91 5.33 -3.79
C ASN A 39 8.49 5.51 -3.24
N LYS A 40 7.99 4.60 -2.42
CA LYS A 40 6.74 4.75 -1.69
C LYS A 40 7.00 4.80 -0.19
N LEU A 41 6.20 5.59 0.52
CA LEU A 41 6.10 5.58 1.97
C LEU A 41 4.88 4.75 2.37
N TYR A 42 5.07 3.82 3.28
CA TYR A 42 4.01 3.02 3.89
C TYR A 42 3.88 3.35 5.36
N TYR A 43 2.65 3.35 5.87
CA TYR A 43 2.38 3.66 7.26
C TYR A 43 1.07 3.01 7.73
N ILE A 44 1.04 2.55 8.98
CA ILE A 44 -0.09 1.83 9.56
C ILE A 44 -0.79 2.72 10.59
N SER A 45 -2.11 2.88 10.47
CA SER A 45 -2.91 3.63 11.43
C SER A 45 -2.83 3.04 12.84
N LYS A 46 -2.89 3.89 13.86
CA LYS A 46 -3.04 3.46 15.27
C LYS A 46 -4.48 3.16 15.63
N SER A 47 -5.40 3.97 15.13
CA SER A 47 -6.83 3.72 15.28
C SER A 47 -7.29 2.68 14.25
N ALA A 48 -8.14 1.76 14.69
CA ALA A 48 -8.80 0.81 13.82
C ALA A 48 -10.16 1.37 13.34
N VAL A 49 -10.63 0.86 12.19
CA VAL A 49 -11.87 1.27 11.51
C VAL A 49 -12.68 0.03 11.14
N SER A 50 -14.00 0.18 10.93
CA SER A 50 -14.91 -0.95 10.67
C SER A 50 -15.21 -1.18 9.19
N GLY A 51 -14.60 -0.40 8.28
CA GLY A 51 -14.82 -0.59 6.86
C GLY A 51 -13.75 0.04 5.98
N PHE A 52 -13.63 -0.46 4.76
CA PHE A 52 -12.60 -0.07 3.81
C PHE A 52 -12.71 1.42 3.43
N THR A 53 -13.92 1.96 3.26
CA THR A 53 -14.10 3.39 2.98
C THR A 53 -13.50 4.27 4.09
N GLN A 54 -13.66 3.87 5.35
CA GLN A 54 -13.06 4.59 6.48
C GLN A 54 -11.54 4.46 6.48
N ALA A 55 -10.99 3.30 6.09
CA ALA A 55 -9.55 3.12 5.93
C ALA A 55 -8.98 4.04 4.85
N LYS A 56 -9.67 4.11 3.70
CA LYS A 56 -9.34 5.03 2.61
C LYS A 56 -9.35 6.49 3.06
N ASP A 57 -10.41 6.92 3.73
CA ASP A 57 -10.55 8.28 4.24
C ASP A 57 -9.46 8.60 5.27
N TRP A 58 -9.08 7.62 6.10
CA TRP A 58 -8.01 7.77 7.09
C TRP A 58 -6.64 7.97 6.41
N CYS A 59 -6.31 7.16 5.40
CA CYS A 59 -5.05 7.28 4.66
C CYS A 59 -4.91 8.65 3.98
N ALA A 60 -6.00 9.11 3.33
CA ALA A 60 -6.03 10.43 2.70
C ALA A 60 -5.85 11.56 3.73
N ALA A 61 -6.51 11.47 4.88
CA ALA A 61 -6.44 12.49 5.92
C ALA A 61 -5.12 12.52 6.71
N ASN A 62 -4.33 11.44 6.69
CA ASN A 62 -3.12 11.31 7.52
C ASN A 62 -1.92 10.92 6.66
N GLY A 63 -1.47 11.81 5.78
CA GLY A 63 -0.31 11.59 4.91
C GLY A 63 -0.63 11.70 3.41
N GLU A 64 -1.86 12.07 3.06
CA GLU A 64 -2.32 12.26 1.67
C GLU A 64 -2.14 11.00 0.80
N GLY A 65 -2.08 9.83 1.45
CA GLY A 65 -1.92 8.53 0.82
C GLY A 65 -3.26 7.84 0.55
N TYR A 66 -3.15 6.57 0.23
CA TYR A 66 -4.27 5.68 -0.06
C TYR A 66 -3.99 4.29 0.54
N PRO A 67 -4.98 3.40 0.72
CA PRO A 67 -4.70 2.06 1.22
C PRO A 67 -3.75 1.32 0.28
N ALA A 68 -2.79 0.58 0.84
CA ALA A 68 -1.68 0.01 0.09
C ALA A 68 -2.12 -1.05 -0.92
N GLU A 69 -1.63 -0.96 -2.15
CA GLU A 69 -1.85 -1.89 -3.25
C GLU A 69 -0.63 -2.80 -3.40
N ILE A 70 -0.85 -4.08 -3.68
CA ILE A 70 0.25 -5.03 -3.91
C ILE A 70 0.57 -5.08 -5.40
N GLU A 71 1.70 -4.52 -5.81
CA GLU A 71 2.13 -4.45 -7.22
C GLU A 71 3.25 -5.45 -7.54
N SER A 72 3.96 -5.96 -6.52
CA SER A 72 5.04 -6.94 -6.68
C SER A 72 5.19 -7.88 -5.49
N LEU A 73 5.91 -9.00 -5.70
CA LEU A 73 6.20 -9.97 -4.64
C LEU A 73 7.14 -9.37 -3.60
N GLU A 74 8.11 -8.57 -4.04
CA GLU A 74 9.09 -7.90 -3.18
C GLU A 74 8.42 -6.83 -2.30
N GLU A 75 7.47 -6.07 -2.86
CA GLU A 75 6.64 -5.15 -2.09
C GLU A 75 5.83 -5.90 -1.05
N PHE A 76 5.16 -6.99 -1.45
CA PHE A 76 4.35 -7.78 -0.52
C PHE A 76 5.16 -8.31 0.67
N ALA A 77 6.34 -8.89 0.42
CA ALA A 77 7.25 -9.33 1.47
C ALA A 77 7.71 -8.18 2.39
N PHE A 78 7.91 -6.99 1.84
CA PHE A 78 8.17 -5.79 2.63
C PHE A 78 6.96 -5.45 3.53
N LEU A 79 5.73 -5.47 3.02
CA LEU A 79 4.52 -5.20 3.80
C LEU A 79 4.33 -6.22 4.93
N GLU A 80 4.58 -7.51 4.68
CA GLU A 80 4.54 -8.57 5.71
C GLU A 80 5.52 -8.26 6.87
N SER A 81 6.71 -7.77 6.54
CA SER A 81 7.68 -7.34 7.56
C SER A 81 7.22 -6.09 8.32
N LEU A 82 6.55 -5.15 7.64
CA LEU A 82 6.12 -3.87 8.21
C LEU A 82 4.95 -4.04 9.18
N VAL A 83 3.99 -4.93 8.89
CA VAL A 83 2.83 -5.18 9.75
C VAL A 83 3.19 -5.85 11.08
N LYS A 84 4.48 -6.18 11.31
CA LYS A 84 5.03 -6.80 12.53
C LYS A 84 4.34 -8.13 12.86
N PRO A 85 4.91 -9.27 12.43
CA PRO A 85 4.37 -10.58 12.71
C PRO A 85 4.08 -10.81 14.21
N ASN A 86 2.99 -11.50 14.50
CA ASN A 86 2.50 -11.84 15.84
C ASN A 86 2.06 -10.65 16.72
N SER A 87 1.76 -9.49 16.12
CA SER A 87 1.20 -8.34 16.86
C SER A 87 -0.29 -8.49 17.18
N GLY A 88 -1.00 -9.41 16.52
CA GLY A 88 -2.45 -9.60 16.66
C GLY A 88 -3.27 -8.53 15.91
N LEU A 89 -2.61 -7.68 15.13
CA LEU A 89 -3.28 -6.72 14.25
C LEU A 89 -3.88 -7.42 13.03
N ARG A 90 -5.01 -6.86 12.60
CA ARG A 90 -5.70 -7.12 11.34
C ARG A 90 -5.70 -5.81 10.55
N VAL A 91 -5.23 -5.85 9.31
CA VAL A 91 -4.84 -4.63 8.60
C VAL A 91 -5.44 -4.59 7.20
N PHE A 92 -6.30 -3.62 6.91
CA PHE A 92 -6.83 -3.38 5.58
C PHE A 92 -5.71 -3.01 4.59
N ILE A 93 -5.79 -3.61 3.40
CA ILE A 93 -5.02 -3.25 2.20
C ILE A 93 -5.98 -3.13 1.00
N ALA A 94 -5.56 -2.45 -0.06
CA ALA A 94 -6.39 -2.26 -1.25
C ALA A 94 -6.35 -3.48 -2.18
N GLY A 95 -7.46 -4.22 -2.17
CA GLY A 95 -7.80 -5.20 -3.19
C GLY A 95 -9.25 -5.61 -3.07
N THR A 96 -9.90 -5.84 -4.22
CA THR A 96 -11.30 -6.25 -4.28
C THR A 96 -11.54 -7.24 -5.41
N ASP A 97 -12.49 -8.14 -5.22
CA ASP A 97 -13.04 -9.00 -6.26
C ASP A 97 -14.55 -8.80 -6.46
N ALA A 98 -15.13 -7.69 -5.95
CA ALA A 98 -16.56 -7.38 -6.03
C ALA A 98 -17.16 -7.42 -7.45
N GLN A 99 -16.34 -7.17 -8.48
CA GLN A 99 -16.78 -7.26 -9.88
C GLN A 99 -16.89 -8.69 -10.38
N LYS A 100 -16.04 -9.59 -9.87
CA LYS A 100 -15.97 -11.00 -10.25
C LYS A 100 -15.22 -11.77 -9.17
N ASP A 101 -15.97 -12.52 -8.37
CA ASP A 101 -15.48 -13.41 -7.32
C ASP A 101 -14.24 -14.22 -7.76
N GLY A 102 -13.20 -14.20 -6.94
CA GLY A 102 -11.91 -14.84 -7.21
C GLY A 102 -11.01 -14.11 -8.22
N THR A 103 -11.45 -12.98 -8.78
CA THR A 103 -10.62 -12.10 -9.63
C THR A 103 -10.34 -10.80 -8.90
N TRP A 104 -9.22 -10.78 -8.19
CA TRP A 104 -8.80 -9.66 -7.36
C TRP A 104 -8.10 -8.56 -8.18
N VAL A 105 -8.52 -7.31 -7.95
CA VAL A 105 -7.95 -6.12 -8.58
C VAL A 105 -7.65 -5.05 -7.54
N SER A 106 -6.66 -4.20 -7.84
CA SER A 106 -6.37 -3.00 -7.07
C SER A 106 -7.60 -2.09 -7.11
N GLN A 107 -8.02 -1.60 -5.95
CA GLN A 107 -9.23 -0.78 -5.84
C GLN A 107 -9.09 0.62 -6.45
N ARG A 108 -7.87 1.14 -6.58
CA ARG A 108 -7.62 2.47 -7.16
C ARG A 108 -7.41 2.40 -8.67
N THR A 109 -6.61 1.43 -9.14
CA THR A 109 -6.19 1.36 -10.54
C THR A 109 -6.97 0.35 -11.38
N GLY A 110 -7.63 -0.62 -10.74
CA GLY A 110 -8.27 -1.74 -11.42
C GLY A 110 -7.28 -2.77 -11.98
N THR A 111 -5.99 -2.63 -11.68
CA THR A 111 -4.95 -3.57 -12.12
C THR A 111 -5.14 -4.89 -11.42
N GLN A 112 -5.03 -5.99 -12.17
CA GLN A 112 -5.16 -7.33 -11.58
C GLN A 112 -4.04 -7.58 -10.57
N LEU A 113 -4.43 -7.98 -9.37
CA LEU A 113 -3.50 -8.43 -8.34
C LEU A 113 -3.10 -9.87 -8.69
N ASN A 114 -1.79 -10.14 -8.71
CA ASN A 114 -1.24 -11.45 -9.08
C ASN A 114 -0.42 -12.11 -7.96
N VAL A 115 -0.30 -11.42 -6.82
CA VAL A 115 0.51 -11.86 -5.69
C VAL A 115 -0.42 -12.08 -4.51
N PHE A 116 -0.53 -13.34 -4.09
CA PHE A 116 -1.29 -13.70 -2.90
C PHE A 116 -0.55 -14.77 -2.12
N ASP A 117 -0.27 -14.51 -0.85
CA ASP A 117 0.01 -15.55 0.14
C ASP A 117 -1.18 -15.65 1.08
N TRP A 118 -2.22 -16.36 0.64
CA TRP A 118 -3.43 -16.55 1.41
C TRP A 118 -3.15 -17.30 2.72
N SER A 119 -3.89 -16.94 3.77
CA SER A 119 -3.99 -17.76 4.96
C SER A 119 -4.61 -19.11 4.62
N ALA A 120 -4.30 -20.13 5.41
CA ALA A 120 -4.84 -21.46 5.20
C ALA A 120 -6.37 -21.41 5.27
N GLY A 121 -7.02 -21.74 4.15
CA GLY A 121 -8.48 -21.71 4.00
C GLY A 121 -9.01 -20.56 3.16
N GLU A 122 -8.19 -19.54 2.85
CA GLU A 122 -8.62 -18.31 2.16
C GLU A 122 -8.31 -18.30 0.66
N PRO A 123 -9.05 -17.50 -0.14
CA PRO A 123 -10.25 -16.74 0.24
C PRO A 123 -11.49 -17.64 0.34
N ASN A 124 -12.43 -17.34 1.26
CA ASN A 124 -13.51 -18.27 1.58
C ASN A 124 -14.94 -17.71 1.62
N ASN A 125 -15.14 -16.38 1.56
CA ASN A 125 -16.46 -15.77 1.66
C ASN A 125 -17.29 -16.32 2.86
N TYR A 126 -16.71 -16.41 4.05
CA TYR A 126 -17.12 -17.27 5.18
C TYR A 126 -18.61 -17.17 5.53
N SER A 127 -19.15 -15.95 5.47
CA SER A 127 -20.53 -15.63 5.85
C SER A 127 -21.27 -14.80 4.80
N GLY A 128 -20.83 -14.88 3.54
CA GLY A 128 -21.31 -14.07 2.44
C GLY A 128 -20.15 -13.38 1.72
N PRO A 129 -20.43 -12.39 0.86
CA PRO A 129 -19.39 -11.71 0.08
C PRO A 129 -18.35 -11.01 0.96
N GLU A 130 -17.09 -11.33 0.75
CA GLU A 130 -15.92 -10.81 1.47
C GLU A 130 -14.99 -10.06 0.52
N GLU A 131 -15.52 -9.03 -0.12
CA GLU A 131 -14.90 -8.43 -1.31
C GLU A 131 -13.73 -7.46 -1.04
N CYS A 132 -13.14 -7.49 0.16
CA CYS A 132 -12.02 -6.64 0.57
C CYS A 132 -10.89 -7.44 1.20
N LEU A 133 -9.64 -6.95 1.08
CA LEU A 133 -8.47 -7.64 1.63
C LEU A 133 -8.04 -7.12 3.00
N GLU A 134 -7.54 -8.05 3.82
CA GLU A 134 -6.68 -7.73 4.95
C GLU A 134 -5.38 -8.56 4.98
N MET A 135 -4.41 -8.08 5.76
CA MET A 135 -3.27 -8.85 6.24
C MET A 135 -3.47 -9.24 7.71
N MET A 136 -3.25 -10.52 8.02
CA MET A 136 -3.34 -11.06 9.39
C MET A 136 -1.96 -11.25 10.00
N THR A 137 -1.61 -10.42 10.98
CA THR A 137 -0.26 -10.46 11.57
C THR A 137 0.02 -11.70 12.41
N ASP A 138 -1.00 -12.31 13.01
CA ASP A 138 -0.94 -13.61 13.70
C ASP A 138 -0.86 -14.82 12.74
N ARG A 139 -0.92 -14.54 11.44
CA ARG A 139 -0.67 -15.47 10.32
C ARG A 139 0.50 -14.99 9.45
N ALA A 140 1.49 -14.34 10.06
CA ALA A 140 2.70 -13.84 9.42
C ALA A 140 2.47 -12.81 8.29
N GLY A 141 1.33 -12.12 8.28
CA GLY A 141 0.99 -11.14 7.24
C GLY A 141 0.21 -11.74 6.06
N LYS A 142 -0.10 -13.04 6.11
CA LYS A 142 -0.93 -13.71 5.10
C LYS A 142 -2.29 -13.05 4.92
N LEU A 143 -2.80 -13.17 3.71
CA LEU A 143 -4.02 -12.52 3.26
C LEU A 143 -5.28 -13.25 3.73
N ASN A 144 -6.34 -12.48 3.90
CA ASN A 144 -7.70 -12.94 4.10
C ASN A 144 -8.67 -12.00 3.39
N ASP A 145 -9.73 -12.57 2.83
CA ASP A 145 -10.87 -11.83 2.33
C ASP A 145 -11.82 -11.50 3.50
N ILE A 146 -12.37 -10.30 3.51
CA ILE A 146 -13.29 -9.82 4.55
C ILE A 146 -14.38 -8.94 3.97
N PRO A 147 -15.52 -8.78 4.64
CA PRO A 147 -16.54 -7.82 4.20
C PRO A 147 -15.95 -6.42 4.23
N CYS A 148 -16.12 -5.66 3.14
CA CYS A 148 -15.67 -4.27 3.05
C CYS A 148 -16.27 -3.34 4.11
N ASN A 149 -17.40 -3.74 4.71
CA ASN A 149 -17.99 -3.09 5.87
C ASN A 149 -18.35 -4.16 6.89
N ASN A 150 -17.60 -4.23 7.98
CA ASN A 150 -17.72 -5.24 9.00
C ASN A 150 -18.03 -4.58 10.36
N PRO A 151 -19.30 -4.51 10.79
CA PRO A 151 -19.66 -3.89 12.06
C PRO A 151 -19.18 -4.70 13.28
N LEU A 152 -18.72 -5.94 13.10
CA LEU A 152 -18.29 -6.83 14.17
C LEU A 152 -16.76 -6.90 14.33
N GLY A 153 -16.02 -6.25 13.43
CA GLY A 153 -14.56 -6.23 13.42
C GLY A 153 -14.00 -4.83 13.19
N THR A 154 -12.80 -4.58 13.69
CA THR A 154 -12.08 -3.35 13.41
C THR A 154 -10.68 -3.67 12.93
N PHE A 155 -10.21 -2.93 11.95
CA PHE A 155 -8.97 -3.18 11.24
C PHE A 155 -8.16 -1.89 11.17
N ASN A 156 -6.85 -1.98 11.33
CA ASN A 156 -5.96 -0.84 11.06
C ASN A 156 -5.88 -0.63 9.53
N ALA A 157 -5.54 0.57 9.09
CA ALA A 157 -5.30 0.87 7.69
C ALA A 157 -3.80 0.83 7.41
N LEU A 158 -3.35 -0.01 6.47
CA LEU A 158 -2.02 0.12 5.88
C LEU A 158 -2.15 1.04 4.67
N CYS A 159 -1.51 2.19 4.76
CA CYS A 159 -1.52 3.21 3.74
C CYS A 159 -0.20 3.21 2.98
N GLU A 160 -0.25 3.63 1.72
CA GLU A 160 0.91 3.96 0.90
C GLU A 160 0.78 5.38 0.30
N LYS A 161 1.93 5.99 -0.01
CA LYS A 161 2.05 7.26 -0.70
C LYS A 161 3.27 7.25 -1.60
N ASP A 162 3.07 7.57 -2.87
CA ASP A 162 4.18 7.79 -3.82
C ASP A 162 5.00 9.01 -3.42
N LEU A 163 6.33 8.84 -3.36
CA LEU A 163 7.30 9.89 -3.02
C LEU A 163 7.92 10.57 -4.23
N PHE A 164 7.89 9.94 -5.42
CA PHE A 164 8.44 10.48 -6.67
C PHE A 164 7.68 9.96 -7.89
#